data_AF-A0AAN6P142-F1
#
_entry.id   AF-A0AAN6P142-F1
#
_cell.length_a   1.000
_cell.length_b   1.000
_cell.length_c   1.000
_cell.angle_alpha   90.00
_cell.angle_beta   90.00
_cell.angle_gamma   90.00
#
_symmetry.space_group_name_H-M   'P 1'
#
loop_
_entity.id
_entity.type
_entity.pdbx_description
1 polymer ?
#
loop_
_entity_poly.entity_id
_entity_poly.type
_entity_poly.pdbx_seq_one_letter_code
_entity_poly.pdbx_strand_id
1 'polypeptide(L)'
;MDQEASSQHPKGHQRTRSAVKATRPRSSTKGPLDVDDTPLASLLLPPQQQTNQQPSSAQAEQQHTVIPGGHGHQPKTPVPGSPLLPQSPAAHSPAPSHSRRQLPPLSLSPAGGPSLLSTSPGPSSGAPYGRVAPRPQLDFSHLLRPGIYHELTPLNVPPPFRQSAKQPSASTPIPDLLASGHFRAAAVAAAQALTGANGAPAPDPVDHALILSLFYVRLACLTLIDATALATQEVKALEDLNATFYIDEAGHNLIPWELRVLAVRLQAISFADQRRAVMSYYDLAREARLRLAEAASKHDNSEEHLWRERLNDLGVRVAGVLVEMDDLKGAVEHLASLKESDNGGGKMQMARALLWLHLGDVDAARKCVKPAEGSEGPSNDMTERIMNALCDMADGKYPEALNQWEELSKVSDDEMVGVNRGVCLLYVGRLQEGQNLLESLVDSGRTSHTLLFNLTTMYELCTERSRTLKVQLTEKVAALEPTSFGWEKTNVDFKL
;
A
#
# COMPACT_ATOMS: atom_id res chain seq x y z
N MET A 1 -15.53 78.12 -14.55
CA MET A 1 -14.47 79.11 -14.27
C MET A 1 -14.22 79.09 -12.77
N ASP A 2 -13.83 77.95 -12.21
CA ASP A 2 -12.49 77.31 -12.30
C ASP A 2 -11.47 78.05 -11.44
N GLN A 3 -11.20 77.53 -10.24
CA GLN A 3 -9.91 76.90 -9.91
C GLN A 3 -9.86 76.54 -8.41
N GLU A 4 -9.83 75.23 -8.14
CA GLU A 4 -9.49 74.65 -6.84
C GLU A 4 -7.97 74.76 -6.58
N ALA A 5 -7.64 75.07 -5.33
CA ALA A 5 -6.29 75.16 -4.83
C ALA A 5 -5.73 73.78 -4.44
N SER A 6 -4.53 73.53 -4.95
CA SER A 6 -3.65 72.39 -4.68
C SER A 6 -3.33 72.20 -3.19
N SER A 7 -3.46 70.97 -2.68
CA SER A 7 -2.69 70.51 -1.52
C SER A 7 -2.27 69.04 -1.70
N GLN A 8 -0.95 68.85 -1.76
CA GLN A 8 -0.27 67.56 -1.91
C GLN A 8 -0.09 66.90 -0.53
N HIS A 9 -0.48 65.64 -0.39
CA HIS A 9 -0.12 64.79 0.75
C HIS A 9 0.85 63.67 0.35
N PRO A 10 1.86 63.34 1.18
CA PRO A 10 2.93 62.40 0.82
C PRO A 10 2.53 60.93 1.05
N LYS A 11 3.00 60.06 0.15
CA LYS A 11 2.83 58.61 0.18
C LYS A 11 3.66 57.97 1.31
N GLY A 12 2.99 57.46 2.34
CA GLY A 12 3.59 56.61 3.37
C GLY A 12 3.85 55.18 2.87
N HIS A 13 5.08 54.72 3.03
CA HIS A 13 5.51 53.35 2.75
C HIS A 13 4.89 52.36 3.76
N GLN A 14 4.10 51.39 3.29
CA GLN A 14 3.72 50.22 4.07
C GLN A 14 4.86 49.20 4.07
N ARG A 15 5.40 48.91 5.26
CA ARG A 15 6.32 47.78 5.50
C ARG A 15 5.52 46.48 5.39
N THR A 16 5.80 45.70 4.34
CA THR A 16 5.40 44.29 4.24
C THR A 16 6.14 43.49 5.31
N ARG A 17 5.41 42.98 6.31
CA ARG A 17 5.90 41.90 7.17
C ARG A 17 5.89 40.62 6.34
N SER A 18 7.08 40.09 6.07
CA SER A 18 7.30 38.79 5.46
C SER A 18 6.65 37.71 6.34
N ALA A 19 5.59 37.07 5.84
CA ALA A 19 5.05 35.87 6.45
C ALA A 19 6.10 34.77 6.33
N VAL A 20 6.60 34.33 7.48
CA VAL A 20 7.50 33.18 7.60
C VAL A 20 6.74 31.95 7.11
N LYS A 21 7.19 31.41 5.98
CA LYS A 21 6.72 30.16 5.39
C LYS A 21 6.86 29.06 6.44
N ALA A 22 5.73 28.54 6.94
CA ALA A 22 5.73 27.40 7.84
C ALA A 22 6.35 26.20 7.10
N THR A 23 7.56 25.84 7.49
CA THR A 23 8.22 24.60 7.08
C THR A 23 7.39 23.42 7.60
N ARG A 24 6.75 22.70 6.66
CA ARG A 24 6.03 21.45 6.94
C ARG A 24 6.98 20.44 7.61
N PRO A 25 6.62 19.86 8.77
CA PRO A 25 7.26 18.65 9.24
C PRO A 25 7.02 17.53 8.23
N ARG A 26 8.06 16.73 7.96
CA ARG A 26 8.01 15.57 7.07
C ARG A 26 6.87 14.63 7.49
N SER A 27 5.97 14.30 6.56
CA SER A 27 4.96 13.26 6.74
C SER A 27 5.64 11.90 6.89
N SER A 28 5.95 11.51 8.12
CA SER A 28 6.41 10.17 8.47
C SER A 28 5.28 9.41 9.17
N THR A 29 4.13 9.37 8.53
CA THR A 29 3.05 8.44 8.85
C THR A 29 2.58 7.87 7.52
N LYS A 30 2.98 6.63 7.21
CA LYS A 30 2.34 5.84 6.14
C LYS A 30 0.83 5.86 6.44
N GLY A 31 0.07 6.57 5.62
CA GLY A 31 -1.37 6.73 5.79
C GLY A 31 -2.12 5.50 5.26
N PRO A 32 -3.46 5.47 5.36
CA PRO A 32 -4.31 4.38 4.87
C PRO A 32 -4.07 4.02 3.39
N LEU A 33 -3.56 4.97 2.61
CA LEU A 33 -3.18 4.80 1.20
C LEU A 33 -2.15 3.68 0.96
N ASP A 34 -1.28 3.38 1.93
CA ASP A 34 -0.28 2.31 1.80
C ASP A 34 -0.80 0.93 2.26
N VAL A 35 -1.99 0.88 2.88
CA VAL A 35 -2.54 -0.32 3.52
C VAL A 35 -3.42 -1.12 2.57
N ASP A 36 -4.03 -0.47 1.59
CA ASP A 36 -5.02 -1.08 0.67
C ASP A 36 -4.41 -1.77 -0.56
N ASP A 37 -3.09 -1.63 -0.77
CA ASP A 37 -2.34 -2.48 -1.71
C ASP A 37 -1.96 -3.81 -1.03
N THR A 38 -2.93 -4.48 -0.38
CA THR A 38 -2.79 -5.89 0.01
C THR A 38 -3.11 -6.77 -1.20
N PRO A 39 -2.10 -7.26 -1.95
CA PRO A 39 -2.34 -8.06 -3.14
C PRO A 39 -3.25 -9.28 -2.88
N LEU A 40 -3.16 -9.93 -1.71
CA LEU A 40 -3.81 -11.23 -1.51
C LEU A 40 -5.34 -11.22 -1.29
N ALA A 41 -6.04 -10.09 -1.41
CA ALA A 41 -7.48 -10.00 -1.13
C ALA A 41 -8.33 -11.04 -1.90
N SER A 42 -7.95 -11.38 -3.14
CA SER A 42 -8.66 -12.34 -3.97
C SER A 42 -8.41 -13.82 -3.61
N LEU A 43 -7.32 -14.13 -2.90
CA LEU A 43 -6.94 -15.50 -2.53
C LEU A 43 -7.44 -15.94 -1.15
N LEU A 44 -8.01 -15.00 -0.38
CA LEU A 44 -8.48 -15.23 1.00
C LEU A 44 -9.99 -15.51 1.09
N LEU A 45 -10.70 -15.58 -0.05
CA LEU A 45 -12.14 -15.89 -0.08
C LEU A 45 -12.38 -17.41 -0.08
N PRO A 46 -13.20 -17.95 0.85
CA PRO A 46 -13.65 -19.33 0.77
C PRO A 46 -14.57 -19.54 -0.45
N PRO A 47 -14.59 -20.73 -1.08
CA PRO A 47 -15.64 -21.06 -2.04
C PRO A 47 -17.01 -20.98 -1.35
N GLN A 48 -17.96 -20.25 -1.95
CA GLN A 48 -19.33 -20.14 -1.44
C GLN A 48 -20.01 -21.52 -1.45
N GLN A 49 -20.04 -22.18 -0.30
CA GLN A 49 -20.89 -23.34 -0.08
C GLN A 49 -22.27 -22.87 0.38
N GLN A 50 -23.27 -23.25 -0.43
CA GLN A 50 -24.69 -23.09 -0.13
C GLN A 50 -25.00 -23.75 1.23
N THR A 51 -25.38 -22.92 2.20
CA THR A 51 -25.84 -23.37 3.52
C THR A 51 -27.25 -23.96 3.41
N ASN A 52 -27.39 -25.24 3.72
CA ASN A 52 -28.68 -25.84 4.06
C ASN A 52 -28.65 -26.20 5.55
N GLN A 53 -29.45 -25.50 6.35
CA GLN A 53 -29.69 -25.78 7.77
C GLN A 53 -30.49 -27.10 7.87
N GLN A 54 -30.37 -27.97 8.88
CA GLN A 54 -30.81 -27.78 10.28
C GLN A 54 -30.60 -29.12 11.06
N PRO A 55 -31.03 -29.30 12.34
CA PRO A 55 -30.19 -29.41 13.54
C PRO A 55 -30.24 -30.78 14.27
N SER A 56 -29.44 -30.99 15.33
CA SER A 56 -29.89 -31.55 16.63
C SER A 56 -28.76 -31.91 17.63
N SER A 57 -28.84 -31.28 18.81
CA SER A 57 -28.80 -31.78 20.21
C SER A 57 -27.69 -32.68 20.82
N ALA A 58 -27.37 -32.29 22.07
CA ALA A 58 -27.01 -33.08 23.27
C ALA A 58 -25.52 -33.48 23.42
N GLN A 59 -24.90 -33.63 24.60
CA GLN A 59 -25.12 -33.35 26.04
C GLN A 59 -23.82 -33.83 26.73
N ALA A 60 -23.45 -33.24 27.89
CA ALA A 60 -22.63 -33.84 28.97
C ALA A 60 -21.16 -34.26 28.63
N GLU A 61 -20.14 -34.29 29.49
CA GLU A 61 -20.06 -34.41 30.96
C GLU A 61 -18.64 -34.02 31.46
N GLN A 62 -18.63 -33.49 32.68
CA GLN A 62 -17.63 -33.44 33.77
C GLN A 62 -16.33 -34.28 33.68
N GLN A 63 -15.20 -33.75 34.19
CA GLN A 63 -14.63 -34.14 35.50
C GLN A 63 -13.30 -33.44 35.90
N HIS A 64 -13.16 -33.28 37.22
CA HIS A 64 -12.07 -32.76 38.07
C HIS A 64 -10.70 -33.47 37.96
N THR A 65 -9.58 -32.76 38.25
CA THR A 65 -8.70 -32.87 39.46
C THR A 65 -7.45 -31.96 39.30
N VAL A 66 -7.19 -30.98 40.19
CA VAL A 66 -6.41 -30.98 41.46
C VAL A 66 -4.87 -31.07 41.30
N ILE A 67 -4.22 -29.95 41.71
CA ILE A 67 -2.78 -29.67 41.94
C ILE A 67 -2.30 -30.37 43.24
N PRO A 68 -0.99 -30.56 43.55
CA PRO A 68 -0.02 -29.50 43.94
C PRO A 68 1.40 -29.80 43.39
N GLY A 69 2.45 -28.98 43.42
CA GLY A 69 2.90 -27.83 44.20
C GLY A 69 4.45 -27.87 44.15
N GLY A 70 5.13 -26.73 44.24
CA GLY A 70 6.61 -26.72 44.29
C GLY A 70 7.24 -25.34 44.28
N HIS A 71 7.81 -24.97 45.42
CA HIS A 71 8.36 -23.67 45.79
C HIS A 71 9.70 -23.29 45.12
N GLY A 72 9.86 -21.98 44.90
CA GLY A 72 10.97 -21.17 45.44
C GLY A 72 12.32 -21.16 44.71
N HIS A 73 12.74 -20.00 44.21
CA HIS A 73 13.82 -19.17 44.78
C HIS A 73 14.29 -18.07 43.80
N GLN A 74 14.21 -16.80 44.24
CA GLN A 74 15.09 -15.70 43.81
C GLN A 74 16.47 -15.84 44.50
N PRO A 75 17.56 -15.23 43.97
CA PRO A 75 17.94 -13.88 44.43
C PRO A 75 18.66 -12.96 43.41
N LYS A 76 18.32 -11.66 43.52
CA LYS A 76 19.16 -10.44 43.64
C LYS A 76 20.32 -10.11 42.66
N THR A 77 20.26 -8.83 42.24
CA THR A 77 21.24 -7.98 41.56
C THR A 77 22.52 -7.70 42.39
N PRO A 78 23.56 -7.09 41.78
CA PRO A 78 23.78 -5.66 42.02
C PRO A 78 24.31 -4.84 40.81
N VAL A 79 24.00 -3.54 40.82
CA VAL A 79 24.67 -2.43 40.07
C VAL A 79 25.30 -1.53 41.16
N PRO A 80 26.43 -0.81 40.93
CA PRO A 80 26.32 0.59 40.47
C PRO A 80 27.51 1.10 39.63
N GLY A 81 27.29 2.12 38.79
CA GLY A 81 28.40 2.91 38.24
C GLY A 81 28.08 3.71 36.97
N SER A 82 27.43 4.86 37.11
CA SER A 82 27.58 6.03 36.21
C SER A 82 28.55 7.00 36.93
N PRO A 83 29.32 7.89 36.25
CA PRO A 83 28.78 8.89 35.33
C PRO A 83 29.66 9.21 34.10
N LEU A 84 29.08 9.89 33.11
CA LEU A 84 29.61 11.11 32.45
C LEU A 84 29.01 11.27 31.04
N LEU A 85 28.26 12.36 30.87
CA LEU A 85 27.96 12.98 29.58
C LEU A 85 29.29 13.38 28.89
N PRO A 86 29.31 13.45 27.55
CA PRO A 86 29.22 14.78 26.98
C PRO A 86 28.44 14.88 25.65
N GLN A 87 27.69 15.99 25.56
CA GLN A 87 27.67 16.96 24.47
C GLN A 87 27.57 16.48 23.01
N SER A 88 26.49 16.93 22.36
CA SER A 88 26.45 17.21 20.93
C SER A 88 27.64 18.06 20.47
N PRO A 89 28.00 17.95 19.19
CA PRO A 89 28.25 19.16 18.42
C PRO A 89 27.42 19.19 17.15
N ALA A 90 26.69 20.29 17.00
CA ALA A 90 26.39 20.86 15.70
C ALA A 90 27.71 21.33 15.07
N ALA A 91 27.92 21.01 13.79
CA ALA A 91 28.87 21.74 12.96
C ALA A 91 28.40 21.72 11.50
N HIS A 92 27.93 22.88 11.07
CA HIS A 92 27.90 23.32 9.68
C HIS A 92 29.30 23.27 9.08
N SER A 93 29.41 22.94 7.78
CA SER A 93 30.35 23.51 6.78
C SER A 93 30.21 22.77 5.43
N PRO A 94 30.64 23.31 4.29
CA PRO A 94 29.76 24.03 3.37
C PRO A 94 29.69 23.37 1.98
N ALA A 95 28.77 23.86 1.14
CA ALA A 95 28.67 23.54 -0.27
C ALA A 95 29.93 23.96 -1.05
N PRO A 96 30.39 23.18 -2.06
CA PRO A 96 31.23 23.71 -3.11
C PRO A 96 30.35 24.28 -4.23
N SER A 97 30.34 25.59 -4.34
CA SER A 97 30.12 26.28 -5.62
C SER A 97 31.23 25.87 -6.59
N HIS A 98 30.91 25.46 -7.82
CA HIS A 98 31.60 25.90 -9.04
C HIS A 98 30.92 25.39 -10.32
N SER A 99 30.64 26.35 -11.20
CA SER A 99 30.75 26.27 -12.65
C SER A 99 29.59 25.65 -13.46
N ARG A 100 28.60 26.53 -13.67
CA ARG A 100 27.76 26.64 -14.87
C ARG A 100 28.59 26.41 -16.15
N ARG A 101 28.50 25.23 -16.77
CA ARG A 101 28.83 25.06 -18.20
C ARG A 101 27.55 25.28 -19.01
N GLN A 102 27.60 26.35 -19.80
CA GLN A 102 26.63 26.65 -20.84
C GLN A 102 26.67 25.54 -21.90
N LEU A 103 25.52 24.99 -22.25
CA LEU A 103 25.34 24.20 -23.47
C LEU A 103 25.15 25.16 -24.65
N PRO A 104 25.78 24.91 -25.82
CA PRO A 104 25.61 25.76 -26.99
C PRO A 104 24.25 25.54 -27.67
N PRO A 105 23.75 26.53 -28.42
CA PRO A 105 22.45 26.45 -29.09
C PRO A 105 22.51 25.53 -30.31
N LEU A 106 21.50 24.67 -30.47
CA LEU A 106 21.33 23.87 -31.68
C LEU A 106 20.84 24.77 -32.83
N SER A 107 21.66 24.87 -33.86
CA SER A 107 21.39 25.57 -35.11
C SER A 107 20.37 24.80 -35.96
N LEU A 108 19.31 25.50 -36.36
CA LEU A 108 18.34 25.10 -37.39
C LEU A 108 18.91 25.30 -38.80
N SER A 109 18.70 24.32 -39.68
CA SER A 109 18.31 24.45 -41.12
C SER A 109 18.72 23.21 -41.94
N PRO A 110 18.13 22.93 -43.12
CA PRO A 110 16.72 23.03 -43.51
C PRO A 110 16.22 21.76 -44.25
N ALA A 111 14.95 21.81 -44.65
CA ALA A 111 14.13 20.78 -45.30
C ALA A 111 14.73 20.05 -46.52
N GLY A 112 14.48 18.74 -46.60
CA GLY A 112 14.51 17.92 -47.82
C GLY A 112 13.24 17.05 -47.88
N GLY A 113 12.51 17.13 -48.99
CA GLY A 113 11.13 16.64 -49.15
C GLY A 113 10.94 15.11 -49.20
N PRO A 114 9.67 14.66 -49.30
CA PRO A 114 9.33 13.25 -49.18
C PRO A 114 9.51 12.50 -50.52
N SER A 115 10.32 11.44 -50.52
CA SER A 115 10.31 10.45 -51.60
C SER A 115 9.23 9.41 -51.34
N LEU A 116 8.16 9.48 -52.13
CA LEU A 116 7.12 8.45 -52.24
C LEU A 116 7.68 7.27 -53.04
N LEU A 117 7.87 6.12 -52.38
CA LEU A 117 7.98 4.84 -53.07
C LEU A 117 6.75 4.00 -52.74
N SER A 118 5.75 4.17 -53.60
CA SER A 118 4.61 3.28 -53.75
C SER A 118 5.11 1.94 -54.30
N THR A 119 4.93 0.86 -53.54
CA THR A 119 5.07 -0.51 -54.04
C THR A 119 3.70 -1.18 -53.93
N SER A 120 3.07 -1.38 -55.08
CA SER A 120 1.81 -2.13 -55.20
C SER A 120 2.08 -3.64 -55.03
N PRO A 121 1.22 -4.40 -54.33
CA PRO A 121 1.26 -5.86 -54.41
C PRO A 121 0.51 -6.35 -55.66
N GLY A 122 1.22 -7.06 -56.54
CA GLY A 122 0.59 -7.82 -57.63
C GLY A 122 -0.07 -9.12 -57.11
N PRO A 123 -1.13 -9.63 -57.77
CA PRO A 123 -1.83 -10.82 -57.32
C PRO A 123 -1.00 -12.06 -57.66
N SER A 124 -0.51 -12.77 -56.64
CA SER A 124 0.10 -14.09 -56.83
C SER A 124 -0.89 -15.19 -56.45
N SER A 125 -0.99 -16.13 -57.37
CA SER A 125 -1.90 -17.28 -57.44
C SER A 125 -1.99 -18.10 -56.16
N GLY A 126 -3.18 -18.64 -55.91
CA GLY A 126 -3.53 -19.44 -54.75
C GLY A 126 -2.58 -20.62 -54.49
N ALA A 127 -2.00 -20.61 -53.29
CA ALA A 127 -1.47 -21.80 -52.63
C ALA A 127 -2.57 -22.35 -51.70
N PRO A 128 -2.75 -23.68 -51.62
CA PRO A 128 -3.80 -24.27 -50.79
C PRO A 128 -3.50 -23.97 -49.32
N TYR A 129 -4.56 -23.63 -48.57
CA TYR A 129 -4.59 -23.41 -47.13
C TYR A 129 -3.59 -24.30 -46.39
N GLY A 130 -2.44 -23.72 -46.04
CA GLY A 130 -1.51 -24.33 -45.10
C GLY A 130 -2.26 -24.46 -43.78
N ARG A 131 -2.39 -25.70 -43.28
CA ARG A 131 -2.75 -25.96 -41.89
C ARG A 131 -1.93 -25.03 -41.02
N VAL A 132 -2.59 -24.13 -40.29
CA VAL A 132 -1.97 -23.36 -39.22
C VAL A 132 -1.33 -24.38 -38.30
N ALA A 133 0.01 -24.41 -38.24
CA ALA A 133 0.71 -25.27 -37.31
C ALA A 133 0.20 -24.91 -35.90
N PRO A 134 -0.17 -25.89 -35.06
CA PRO A 134 -0.59 -25.60 -33.71
C PRO A 134 0.49 -24.77 -33.02
N ARG A 135 0.07 -23.67 -32.37
CA ARG A 135 1.00 -22.77 -31.68
C ARG A 135 1.83 -23.62 -30.71
N PRO A 136 3.17 -23.44 -30.65
CA PRO A 136 3.98 -24.13 -29.65
C PRO A 136 3.40 -23.91 -28.27
N GLN A 137 3.35 -24.96 -27.44
CA GLN A 137 2.94 -24.82 -26.05
C GLN A 137 3.83 -23.77 -25.37
N LEU A 138 3.20 -22.83 -24.66
CA LEU A 138 3.92 -21.74 -24.00
C LEU A 138 4.74 -22.31 -22.84
N ASP A 139 6.05 -22.06 -22.87
CA ASP A 139 7.01 -22.59 -21.91
C ASP A 139 7.43 -21.51 -20.91
N PHE A 140 7.04 -21.69 -19.65
CA PHE A 140 7.36 -20.80 -18.54
C PHE A 140 8.58 -21.27 -17.72
N SER A 141 9.42 -22.16 -18.27
CA SER A 141 10.67 -22.64 -17.63
C SER A 141 11.59 -21.52 -17.14
N HIS A 142 11.52 -20.33 -17.76
CA HIS A 142 12.30 -19.18 -17.34
C HIS A 142 11.95 -18.74 -15.90
N LEU A 143 10.68 -18.80 -15.49
CA LEU A 143 10.23 -18.48 -14.13
C LEU A 143 10.57 -19.56 -13.10
N LEU A 144 10.88 -20.79 -13.51
CA LEU A 144 11.20 -21.89 -12.59
C LEU A 144 12.68 -21.87 -12.14
N ARG A 145 13.48 -20.93 -12.63
CA ARG A 145 14.91 -20.86 -12.35
C ARG A 145 15.17 -20.41 -10.91
N PRO A 146 15.93 -21.17 -10.10
CA PRO A 146 16.22 -20.80 -8.71
C PRO A 146 16.89 -19.42 -8.55
N GLY A 147 17.72 -19.01 -9.52
CA GLY A 147 18.42 -17.72 -9.49
C GLY A 147 17.54 -16.48 -9.55
N ILE A 148 16.22 -16.63 -9.78
CA ILE A 148 15.27 -15.52 -9.68
C ILE A 148 14.96 -15.22 -8.22
N TYR A 149 14.86 -16.24 -7.36
CA TYR A 149 14.27 -16.13 -6.03
C TYR A 149 15.33 -15.88 -4.97
N HIS A 150 15.22 -14.77 -4.27
CA HIS A 150 16.20 -14.35 -3.27
C HIS A 150 15.86 -14.90 -1.88
N GLU A 151 16.88 -15.33 -1.14
CA GLU A 151 16.70 -15.80 0.23
C GLU A 151 16.28 -14.66 1.18
N LEU A 152 15.38 -14.98 2.11
CA LEU A 152 14.86 -13.99 3.07
C LEU A 152 15.69 -14.01 4.34
N THR A 153 16.49 -12.96 4.54
CA THR A 153 17.33 -12.85 5.74
C THR A 153 16.45 -12.73 7.00
N PRO A 154 16.75 -13.44 8.10
CA PRO A 154 16.01 -13.33 9.34
C PRO A 154 16.43 -12.12 10.20
N LEU A 155 17.42 -11.33 9.76
CA LEU A 155 18.04 -10.27 10.56
C LEU A 155 17.11 -9.09 10.84
N ASN A 156 16.16 -8.82 9.94
CA ASN A 156 15.15 -7.78 10.12
C ASN A 156 13.96 -8.21 10.99
N VAL A 157 13.94 -9.46 11.46
CA VAL A 157 12.88 -9.99 12.34
C VAL A 157 13.39 -9.99 13.79
N PRO A 158 12.65 -9.37 14.73
CA PRO A 158 13.04 -9.38 16.13
C PRO A 158 13.12 -10.80 16.71
N PRO A 159 14.05 -11.07 17.65
CA PRO A 159 14.20 -12.40 18.25
C PRO A 159 12.91 -13.02 18.82
N PRO A 160 11.99 -12.27 19.48
CA PRO A 160 10.76 -12.86 20.01
C PRO A 160 9.89 -13.54 18.95
N PHE A 161 9.82 -13.02 17.72
CA PHE A 161 9.11 -13.69 16.63
C PHE A 161 9.87 -14.91 16.13
N ARG A 162 11.19 -14.80 15.94
CA ARG A 162 12.02 -15.89 15.41
C ARG A 162 12.07 -17.12 16.30
N GLN A 163 11.97 -16.92 17.61
CA GLN A 163 12.08 -17.98 18.62
C GLN A 163 10.71 -18.42 19.17
N SER A 164 9.62 -17.84 18.66
CA SER A 164 8.28 -18.17 19.13
C SER A 164 7.89 -19.60 18.73
N ALA A 165 7.19 -20.29 19.64
CA ALA A 165 6.55 -21.57 19.35
C ALA A 165 5.44 -21.48 18.29
N LYS A 166 5.02 -20.26 17.92
CA LYS A 166 4.00 -19.97 16.90
C LYS A 166 4.54 -19.96 15.47
N GLN A 167 5.85 -20.11 15.28
CA GLN A 167 6.42 -20.24 13.94
C GLN A 167 5.83 -21.47 13.23
N PRO A 168 5.41 -21.34 11.96
CA PRO A 168 4.81 -22.45 11.23
C PRO A 168 5.85 -23.52 10.89
N SER A 169 5.38 -24.75 10.70
CA SER A 169 6.22 -25.84 10.22
C SER A 169 6.65 -25.61 8.77
N ALA A 170 7.81 -26.13 8.37
CA ALA A 170 8.28 -26.05 6.98
C ALA A 170 7.37 -26.79 5.98
N SER A 171 6.52 -27.71 6.46
CA SER A 171 5.55 -28.47 5.67
C SER A 171 4.15 -27.84 5.60
N THR A 172 3.94 -26.68 6.25
CA THR A 172 2.62 -26.04 6.28
C THR A 172 2.22 -25.56 4.86
N PRO A 173 1.03 -25.91 4.35
CA PRO A 173 0.57 -25.48 3.03
C PRO A 173 0.49 -23.96 2.89
N ILE A 174 0.77 -23.46 1.68
CA ILE A 174 0.69 -22.01 1.36
C ILE A 174 -0.66 -21.40 1.76
N PRO A 175 -1.84 -21.98 1.43
CA PRO A 175 -3.12 -21.39 1.82
C PRO A 175 -3.27 -21.20 3.33
N ASP A 176 -2.79 -22.15 4.13
CA ASP A 176 -2.86 -22.08 5.60
C ASP A 176 -1.91 -21.02 6.16
N LEU A 177 -0.72 -20.87 5.55
CA LEU A 177 0.22 -19.80 5.88
C LEU A 177 -0.37 -18.42 5.59
N LEU A 178 -1.08 -18.27 4.46
CA LEU A 178 -1.75 -17.02 4.11
C LEU A 178 -2.92 -16.72 5.06
N ALA A 179 -3.75 -17.72 5.36
CA ALA A 179 -4.89 -17.58 6.27
C ALA A 179 -4.47 -17.20 7.70
N SER A 180 -3.29 -17.66 8.14
CA SER A 180 -2.71 -17.36 9.46
C SER A 180 -1.76 -16.15 9.46
N GLY A 181 -1.59 -15.46 8.32
CA GLY A 181 -0.75 -14.26 8.22
C GLY A 181 0.76 -14.51 8.35
N HIS A 182 1.24 -15.71 8.06
CA HIS A 182 2.65 -16.05 8.02
C HIS A 182 3.26 -15.76 6.64
N PHE A 183 3.21 -14.49 6.22
CA PHE A 183 3.59 -14.06 4.87
C PHE A 183 5.05 -14.39 4.51
N ARG A 184 6.00 -14.27 5.46
CA ARG A 184 7.40 -14.68 5.21
C ARG A 184 7.50 -16.16 4.86
N ALA A 185 6.85 -17.03 5.64
CA ALA A 185 6.86 -18.46 5.39
C ALA A 185 6.17 -18.80 4.06
N ALA A 186 5.04 -18.13 3.75
CA ALA A 186 4.36 -18.30 2.48
C ALA A 186 5.23 -17.87 1.28
N ALA A 187 5.98 -16.77 1.40
CA ALA A 187 6.94 -16.34 0.39
C ALA A 187 8.04 -17.37 0.16
N VAL A 188 8.58 -17.98 1.22
CA VAL A 188 9.59 -19.03 1.13
C VAL A 188 8.99 -20.29 0.48
N ALA A 189 7.82 -20.73 0.92
CA ALA A 189 7.13 -21.89 0.38
C ALA A 189 6.78 -21.72 -1.10
N ALA A 190 6.33 -20.53 -1.53
CA ALA A 190 6.06 -20.24 -2.94
C ALA A 190 7.33 -20.33 -3.81
N ALA A 191 8.46 -19.78 -3.35
CA ALA A 191 9.74 -19.90 -4.07
C ALA A 191 10.22 -21.35 -4.13
N GLN A 192 10.06 -22.13 -3.06
CA GLN A 192 10.41 -23.55 -3.03
C GLN A 192 9.53 -24.37 -3.97
N ALA A 193 8.22 -24.10 -4.00
CA ALA A 193 7.28 -24.73 -4.92
C ALA A 193 7.65 -24.43 -6.38
N LEU A 194 7.96 -23.17 -6.71
CA LEU A 194 8.37 -22.77 -8.07
C LEU A 194 9.67 -23.43 -8.54
N THR A 195 10.59 -23.73 -7.62
CA THR A 195 11.93 -24.22 -7.96
C THR A 195 12.11 -25.72 -7.78
N GLY A 196 11.09 -26.43 -7.25
CA GLY A 196 11.20 -27.84 -6.89
C GLY A 196 12.18 -28.11 -5.74
N ALA A 197 12.35 -27.14 -4.83
CA ALA A 197 13.19 -27.30 -3.65
C ALA A 197 12.50 -28.22 -2.61
N ASN A 198 13.29 -28.77 -1.68
CA ASN A 198 12.83 -29.67 -0.61
C ASN A 198 12.23 -31.02 -1.06
N GLY A 199 12.62 -31.50 -2.24
CA GLY A 199 12.26 -32.85 -2.73
C GLY A 199 10.88 -32.94 -3.38
N ALA A 200 10.14 -31.83 -3.50
CA ALA A 200 8.95 -31.72 -4.32
C ALA A 200 9.35 -31.40 -5.77
N PRO A 201 8.69 -31.97 -6.80
CA PRO A 201 8.95 -31.58 -8.18
C PRO A 201 8.48 -30.14 -8.43
N ALA A 202 9.22 -29.41 -9.26
CA ALA A 202 8.74 -28.13 -9.78
C ALA A 202 7.49 -28.33 -10.67
N PRO A 203 6.62 -27.31 -10.80
CA PRO A 203 5.49 -27.34 -11.74
C PRO A 203 5.94 -27.69 -13.16
N ASP A 204 5.01 -28.29 -13.93
CA ASP A 204 5.21 -28.46 -15.37
C ASP A 204 5.37 -27.08 -16.01
N PRO A 205 6.44 -26.82 -16.80
CA PRO A 205 6.64 -25.53 -17.45
C PRO A 205 5.48 -25.02 -18.32
N VAL A 206 4.54 -25.89 -18.74
CA VAL A 206 3.35 -25.47 -19.50
C VAL A 206 2.16 -25.08 -18.61
N ASP A 207 2.20 -25.39 -17.30
CA ASP A 207 1.16 -25.02 -16.33
C ASP A 207 1.36 -23.56 -15.86
N HIS A 208 1.19 -22.65 -16.80
CA HIS A 208 1.32 -21.21 -16.58
C HIS A 208 0.38 -20.70 -15.48
N ALA A 209 -0.82 -21.27 -15.32
CA ALA A 209 -1.78 -20.86 -14.32
C ALA A 209 -1.22 -21.09 -12.91
N LEU A 210 -0.69 -22.29 -12.64
CA LEU A 210 -0.06 -22.60 -11.37
C LEU A 210 1.20 -21.73 -11.16
N ILE A 211 2.08 -21.64 -12.16
CA ILE A 211 3.33 -20.87 -12.07
C ILE A 211 3.06 -19.40 -11.74
N LEU A 212 2.16 -18.75 -12.49
CA LEU A 212 1.84 -17.34 -12.28
C LEU A 212 1.11 -17.11 -10.94
N SER A 213 0.30 -18.06 -10.48
CA SER A 213 -0.33 -17.99 -9.15
C SER A 213 0.69 -18.05 -8.01
N LEU A 214 1.68 -18.96 -8.08
CA LEU A 214 2.75 -19.07 -7.09
C LEU A 214 3.66 -17.86 -7.14
N PHE A 215 3.99 -17.37 -8.34
CA PHE A 215 4.80 -16.17 -8.52
C PHE A 215 4.09 -14.93 -7.96
N TYR A 216 2.78 -14.84 -8.13
CA TYR A 216 1.96 -13.81 -7.51
C TYR A 216 2.01 -13.88 -5.99
N VAL A 217 1.76 -15.05 -5.40
CA VAL A 217 1.87 -15.26 -3.94
C VAL A 217 3.25 -14.83 -3.43
N ARG A 218 4.31 -15.20 -4.15
CA ARG A 218 5.68 -14.83 -3.81
C ARG A 218 5.85 -13.31 -3.75
N LEU A 219 5.56 -12.60 -4.84
CA LEU A 219 5.71 -11.14 -4.91
C LEU A 219 4.81 -10.42 -3.89
N ALA A 220 3.58 -10.88 -3.75
CA ALA A 220 2.59 -10.35 -2.83
C ALA A 220 3.04 -10.47 -1.36
N CYS A 221 3.56 -11.64 -0.97
CA CYS A 221 4.07 -11.83 0.37
C CYS A 221 5.33 -11.00 0.63
N LEU A 222 6.20 -10.82 -0.37
CA LEU A 222 7.37 -9.95 -0.24
C LEU A 222 6.98 -8.49 0.01
N THR A 223 5.94 -7.97 -0.65
CA THR A 223 5.46 -6.61 -0.38
C THR A 223 4.85 -6.49 1.01
N LEU A 224 4.11 -7.50 1.46
CA LEU A 224 3.46 -7.51 2.79
C LEU A 224 4.44 -7.55 3.97
N ILE A 225 5.65 -8.10 3.78
CA ILE A 225 6.71 -8.12 4.80
C ILE A 225 7.74 -6.99 4.62
N ASP A 226 7.42 -5.98 3.81
CA ASP A 226 8.29 -4.83 3.48
C ASP A 226 9.62 -5.23 2.81
N ALA A 227 9.65 -6.38 2.11
CA ALA A 227 10.76 -6.84 1.29
C ALA A 227 10.64 -6.37 -0.18
N THR A 228 10.14 -5.15 -0.39
CA THR A 228 9.88 -4.57 -1.71
C THR A 228 11.13 -4.53 -2.60
N ALA A 229 12.32 -4.35 -2.02
CA ALA A 229 13.59 -4.40 -2.75
C ALA A 229 13.86 -5.76 -3.41
N LEU A 230 13.37 -6.86 -2.83
CA LEU A 230 13.44 -8.19 -3.43
C LEU A 230 12.34 -8.37 -4.47
N ALA A 231 11.10 -7.99 -4.14
CA ALA A 231 9.96 -8.08 -5.07
C ALA A 231 10.24 -7.35 -6.40
N THR A 232 10.89 -6.19 -6.33
CA THR A 232 11.32 -5.39 -7.50
C THR A 232 12.44 -6.06 -8.31
N GLN A 233 13.28 -6.88 -7.69
CA GLN A 233 14.29 -7.66 -8.43
C GLN A 233 13.64 -8.89 -9.10
N GLU A 234 12.79 -9.61 -8.39
CA GLU A 234 12.15 -10.84 -8.86
C GLU A 234 11.16 -10.56 -10.00
N VAL A 235 10.35 -9.49 -9.92
CA VAL A 235 9.33 -9.13 -10.93
C VAL A 235 9.92 -8.90 -12.33
N LYS A 236 11.22 -8.60 -12.44
CA LYS A 236 11.90 -8.40 -13.73
C LYS A 236 11.87 -9.67 -14.59
N ALA A 237 11.70 -10.83 -13.98
CA ALA A 237 11.54 -12.10 -14.68
C ALA A 237 10.28 -12.16 -15.55
N LEU A 238 9.25 -11.32 -15.29
CA LEU A 238 8.08 -11.21 -16.17
C LEU A 238 8.35 -10.41 -17.45
N GLU A 239 9.46 -9.68 -17.52
CA GLU A 239 9.81 -8.85 -18.68
C GLU A 239 8.67 -7.90 -19.10
N ASP A 240 8.31 -7.87 -20.38
CA ASP A 240 7.22 -7.05 -20.92
C ASP A 240 5.85 -7.76 -20.75
N LEU A 241 4.99 -7.20 -19.90
CA LEU A 241 3.66 -7.70 -19.60
C LEU A 241 2.72 -7.73 -20.81
N ASN A 242 3.02 -6.95 -21.86
CA ASN A 242 2.25 -6.86 -23.10
C ASN A 242 2.85 -7.68 -24.25
N ALA A 243 3.92 -8.44 -23.99
CA ALA A 243 4.53 -9.30 -25.00
C ALA A 243 3.51 -10.31 -25.56
N THR A 244 3.59 -10.59 -26.86
CA THR A 244 2.74 -11.58 -27.54
C THR A 244 2.83 -12.97 -26.93
N PHE A 245 3.92 -13.26 -26.22
CA PHE A 245 4.11 -14.46 -25.40
C PHE A 245 2.98 -14.65 -24.37
N TYR A 246 2.53 -13.58 -23.72
CA TYR A 246 1.48 -13.63 -22.69
C TYR A 246 0.06 -13.54 -23.23
N ILE A 247 -0.13 -13.46 -24.55
CA ILE A 247 -1.45 -13.29 -25.17
C ILE A 247 -1.92 -14.63 -25.76
N ASP A 248 -3.08 -15.09 -25.33
CA ASP A 248 -3.72 -16.31 -25.84
C ASP A 248 -4.34 -16.12 -27.24
N GLU A 249 -4.95 -17.17 -27.79
CA GLU A 249 -5.59 -17.11 -29.12
C GLU A 249 -6.83 -16.22 -29.16
N ALA A 250 -7.48 -15.98 -28.01
CA ALA A 250 -8.61 -15.07 -27.87
C ALA A 250 -8.18 -13.60 -27.68
N GLY A 251 -6.86 -13.33 -27.63
CA GLY A 251 -6.32 -11.99 -27.37
C GLY A 251 -6.31 -11.62 -25.89
N HIS A 252 -6.52 -12.57 -24.99
CA HIS A 252 -6.54 -12.36 -23.54
C HIS A 252 -5.13 -12.52 -22.96
N ASN A 253 -4.80 -11.69 -21.98
CA ASN A 253 -3.54 -11.80 -21.26
C ASN A 253 -3.60 -12.95 -20.24
N LEU A 254 -2.63 -13.87 -20.32
CA LEU A 254 -2.48 -15.03 -19.44
C LEU A 254 -2.05 -14.65 -18.03
N ILE A 255 -1.40 -13.49 -17.86
CA ILE A 255 -1.03 -12.97 -16.55
C ILE A 255 -2.30 -12.47 -15.83
N PRO A 256 -2.63 -13.02 -14.64
CA PRO A 256 -3.79 -12.58 -13.86
C PRO A 256 -3.78 -11.06 -13.63
N TRP A 257 -4.96 -10.43 -13.62
CA TRP A 257 -5.11 -8.98 -13.49
C TRP A 257 -4.34 -8.42 -12.29
N GLU A 258 -4.49 -9.04 -11.12
CA GLU A 258 -3.84 -8.57 -9.88
C GLU A 258 -2.32 -8.66 -9.96
N LEU A 259 -1.77 -9.69 -10.62
CA LEU A 259 -0.34 -9.79 -10.85
C LEU A 259 0.14 -8.71 -11.82
N ARG A 260 -0.64 -8.35 -12.85
CA ARG A 260 -0.28 -7.26 -13.76
C ARG A 260 -0.26 -5.90 -13.06
N VAL A 261 -1.27 -5.60 -12.25
CA VAL A 261 -1.32 -4.35 -11.46
C VAL A 261 -0.14 -4.26 -10.51
N LEU A 262 0.15 -5.35 -9.76
CA LEU A 262 1.31 -5.42 -8.87
C LEU A 262 2.63 -5.28 -9.65
N ALA A 263 2.74 -5.94 -10.80
CA ALA A 263 3.95 -5.93 -11.61
C ALA A 263 4.27 -4.54 -12.16
N VAL A 264 3.26 -3.78 -12.62
CA VAL A 264 3.45 -2.38 -13.04
C VAL A 264 4.06 -1.54 -11.93
N ARG A 265 3.54 -1.66 -10.70
CA ARG A 265 4.05 -0.94 -9.53
C ARG A 265 5.50 -1.32 -9.22
N LEU A 266 5.79 -2.62 -9.13
CA LEU A 266 7.13 -3.11 -8.79
C LEU A 266 8.16 -2.78 -9.89
N GLN A 267 7.81 -2.93 -11.17
CA GLN A 267 8.71 -2.58 -12.27
C GLN A 267 9.01 -1.08 -12.30
N ALA A 268 8.03 -0.21 -12.02
CA ALA A 268 8.25 1.23 -11.94
C ALA A 268 9.28 1.62 -10.86
N ILE A 269 9.19 1.01 -9.66
CA ILE A 269 10.18 1.18 -8.59
C ILE A 269 11.55 0.67 -9.04
N SER A 270 11.58 -0.50 -9.69
CA SER A 270 12.82 -1.17 -10.12
C SER A 270 13.67 -0.35 -11.09
N PHE A 271 13.00 0.35 -12.00
CA PHE A 271 13.66 1.15 -13.03
C PHE A 271 13.77 2.63 -12.64
N ALA A 272 13.23 3.02 -11.47
CA ALA A 272 13.04 4.41 -11.07
C ALA A 272 12.35 5.24 -12.18
N ASP A 273 11.41 4.62 -12.90
CA ASP A 273 10.75 5.16 -14.09
C ASP A 273 9.24 5.19 -13.89
N GLN A 274 8.79 6.19 -13.11
CA GLN A 274 7.37 6.40 -12.82
C GLN A 274 6.55 6.73 -14.08
N ARG A 275 7.17 7.35 -15.09
CA ARG A 275 6.49 7.65 -16.38
C ARG A 275 6.05 6.37 -17.07
N ARG A 276 6.89 5.33 -17.04
CA ARG A 276 6.54 4.01 -17.55
C ARG A 276 5.35 3.41 -16.81
N ALA A 277 5.27 3.59 -15.49
CA ALA A 277 4.12 3.14 -14.71
C ALA A 277 2.81 3.79 -15.21
N VAL A 278 2.83 5.11 -15.45
CA VAL A 278 1.67 5.83 -16.01
C VAL A 278 1.28 5.22 -17.37
N MET A 279 2.23 5.01 -18.27
CA MET A 279 1.96 4.39 -19.57
C MET A 279 1.36 2.99 -19.44
N SER A 280 1.95 2.13 -18.60
CA SER A 280 1.46 0.78 -18.38
C SER A 280 0.07 0.75 -17.73
N TYR A 281 -0.24 1.65 -16.80
CA TYR A 281 -1.60 1.78 -16.27
C TYR A 281 -2.59 2.27 -17.33
N TYR A 282 -2.21 3.15 -18.24
CA TYR A 282 -3.06 3.53 -19.37
C TYR A 282 -3.28 2.36 -20.35
N ASP A 283 -2.29 1.49 -20.54
CA ASP A 283 -2.46 0.25 -21.32
C ASP A 283 -3.48 -0.68 -20.68
N LEU A 284 -3.38 -0.92 -19.37
CA LEU A 284 -4.37 -1.68 -18.61
C LEU A 284 -5.76 -1.02 -18.65
N ALA A 285 -5.81 0.32 -18.58
CA ALA A 285 -7.07 1.07 -18.64
C ALA A 285 -7.69 1.02 -20.05
N ARG A 286 -6.89 0.89 -21.11
CA ARG A 286 -7.38 0.67 -22.48
C ARG A 286 -8.03 -0.71 -22.59
N GLU A 287 -7.38 -1.75 -22.06
CA GLU A 287 -7.97 -3.09 -21.99
C GLU A 287 -9.27 -3.07 -21.17
N ALA A 288 -9.28 -2.48 -19.98
CA ALA A 288 -10.47 -2.41 -19.14
C ALA A 288 -11.65 -1.72 -19.84
N ARG A 289 -11.40 -0.63 -20.61
CA ARG A 289 -12.45 0.03 -21.42
C ARG A 289 -12.98 -0.87 -22.54
N LEU A 290 -12.10 -1.61 -23.21
CA LEU A 290 -12.52 -2.56 -24.25
C LEU A 290 -13.40 -3.66 -23.66
N ARG A 291 -12.98 -4.26 -22.54
CA ARG A 291 -13.75 -5.29 -21.84
C ARG A 291 -15.08 -4.79 -21.31
N LEU A 292 -15.11 -3.55 -20.80
CA LEU A 292 -16.33 -2.90 -20.39
C LEU A 292 -17.32 -2.74 -21.56
N ALA A 293 -16.84 -2.33 -22.74
CA ALA A 293 -17.66 -2.24 -23.94
C ALA A 293 -18.16 -3.61 -24.43
N GLU A 294 -17.31 -4.64 -24.37
CA GLU A 294 -17.68 -6.03 -24.68
C GLU A 294 -18.77 -6.53 -23.72
N ALA A 295 -18.59 -6.35 -22.41
CA ALA A 295 -19.55 -6.76 -21.38
C ALA A 295 -20.90 -6.04 -21.56
N ALA A 296 -20.87 -4.73 -21.80
CA ALA A 296 -22.08 -3.95 -22.07
C ALA A 296 -22.81 -4.44 -23.33
N SER A 297 -22.07 -4.78 -24.40
CA SER A 297 -22.66 -5.34 -25.63
C SER A 297 -23.29 -6.72 -25.45
N LYS A 298 -22.79 -7.50 -24.48
CA LYS A 298 -23.30 -8.82 -24.10
C LYS A 298 -24.34 -8.75 -22.98
N HIS A 299 -24.63 -7.57 -22.46
CA HIS A 299 -25.48 -7.33 -21.29
C HIS A 299 -25.04 -8.12 -20.05
N ASP A 300 -23.72 -8.31 -19.88
CA ASP A 300 -23.15 -8.96 -18.70
C ASP A 300 -22.87 -7.92 -17.61
N ASN A 301 -23.87 -7.69 -16.76
CA ASN A 301 -23.79 -6.68 -15.70
C ASN A 301 -22.68 -6.99 -14.67
N SER A 302 -22.33 -8.27 -14.47
CA SER A 302 -21.30 -8.67 -13.50
C SER A 302 -19.92 -8.29 -14.00
N GLU A 303 -19.59 -8.70 -15.23
CA GLU A 303 -18.33 -8.29 -15.88
C GLU A 303 -18.26 -6.78 -16.07
N GLU A 304 -19.38 -6.15 -16.45
CA GLU A 304 -19.44 -4.69 -16.60
C GLU A 304 -19.10 -3.98 -15.28
N HIS A 305 -19.64 -4.46 -14.15
CA HIS A 305 -19.31 -3.92 -12.83
C HIS A 305 -17.83 -4.14 -12.48
N LEU A 306 -17.31 -5.35 -12.69
CA LEU A 306 -15.91 -5.69 -12.41
C LEU A 306 -14.93 -4.80 -13.19
N TRP A 307 -15.12 -4.67 -14.50
CA TRP A 307 -14.23 -3.86 -15.34
C TRP A 307 -14.34 -2.37 -15.08
N ARG A 308 -15.52 -1.90 -14.65
CA ARG A 308 -15.71 -0.52 -14.18
C ARG A 308 -14.94 -0.26 -12.89
N GLU A 309 -14.99 -1.17 -11.93
CA GLU A 309 -14.25 -1.07 -10.67
C GLU A 309 -12.74 -1.04 -10.93
N ARG A 310 -12.24 -1.97 -11.74
CA ARG A 310 -10.83 -2.00 -12.18
C ARG A 310 -10.40 -0.71 -12.87
N LEU A 311 -11.24 -0.15 -13.74
CA LEU A 311 -10.94 1.11 -14.44
C LEU A 311 -10.83 2.29 -13.46
N ASN A 312 -11.69 2.34 -12.45
CA ASN A 312 -11.66 3.38 -11.42
C ASN A 312 -10.41 3.24 -10.53
N ASP A 313 -10.06 2.02 -10.13
CA ASP A 313 -8.84 1.71 -9.37
C ASP A 313 -7.58 2.15 -10.12
N LEU A 314 -7.47 1.83 -11.41
CA LEU A 314 -6.38 2.32 -12.26
C LEU A 314 -6.34 3.85 -12.32
N GLY A 315 -7.50 4.51 -12.33
CA GLY A 315 -7.61 5.97 -12.29
C GLY A 315 -6.95 6.57 -11.05
N VAL A 316 -7.21 6.00 -9.87
CA VAL A 316 -6.60 6.42 -8.60
C VAL A 316 -5.11 6.08 -8.56
N ARG A 317 -4.71 4.90 -9.06
CA ARG A 317 -3.28 4.52 -9.15
C ARG A 317 -2.47 5.49 -10.00
N VAL A 318 -2.99 5.89 -11.16
CA VAL A 318 -2.35 6.91 -12.03
C VAL A 318 -2.18 8.23 -11.28
N ALA A 319 -3.21 8.68 -10.55
CA ALA A 319 -3.10 9.88 -9.73
C ALA A 319 -2.00 9.74 -8.66
N GLY A 320 -1.91 8.58 -8.01
CA GLY A 320 -0.84 8.26 -7.06
C GLY A 320 0.55 8.36 -7.71
N VAL A 321 0.74 7.81 -8.91
CA VAL A 321 2.02 7.92 -9.62
C VAL A 321 2.35 9.38 -9.99
N LEU A 322 1.37 10.17 -10.41
CA LEU A 322 1.58 11.60 -10.71
C LEU A 322 2.03 12.38 -9.46
N VAL A 323 1.49 12.05 -8.29
CA VAL A 323 1.96 12.58 -7.01
C VAL A 323 3.40 12.18 -6.74
N GLU A 324 3.76 10.90 -6.93
CA GLU A 324 5.15 10.44 -6.75
C GLU A 324 6.15 11.08 -7.72
N MET A 325 5.66 11.52 -8.88
CA MET A 325 6.42 12.27 -9.89
C MET A 325 6.53 13.78 -9.58
N ASP A 326 5.94 14.26 -8.49
CA ASP A 326 5.79 15.68 -8.13
C ASP A 326 4.99 16.49 -9.17
N ASP A 327 4.23 15.83 -10.05
CA ASP A 327 3.27 16.47 -10.96
C ASP A 327 1.92 16.64 -10.26
N LEU A 328 1.92 17.47 -9.22
CA LEU A 328 0.74 17.71 -8.40
C LEU A 328 -0.41 18.31 -9.23
N LYS A 329 -0.09 19.15 -10.21
CA LYS A 329 -1.09 19.76 -11.09
C LYS A 329 -1.75 18.69 -11.98
N GLY A 330 -0.96 17.82 -12.60
CA GLY A 330 -1.47 16.69 -13.38
C GLY A 330 -2.32 15.76 -12.52
N ALA A 331 -1.90 15.47 -11.29
CA ALA A 331 -2.66 14.65 -10.35
C ALA A 331 -4.04 15.26 -10.03
N VAL A 332 -4.08 16.58 -9.73
CA VAL A 332 -5.33 17.33 -9.48
C VAL A 332 -6.26 17.28 -10.69
N GLU A 333 -5.75 17.61 -11.89
CA GLU A 333 -6.56 17.63 -13.12
C GLU A 333 -7.10 16.24 -13.46
N HIS A 334 -6.25 15.20 -13.32
CA HIS A 334 -6.64 13.82 -13.56
C HIS A 334 -7.69 13.34 -12.56
N LEU A 335 -7.52 13.58 -11.25
CA LEU A 335 -8.51 13.22 -10.23
C LEU A 335 -9.84 13.92 -10.43
N ALA A 336 -9.83 15.21 -10.76
CA ALA A 336 -11.04 15.96 -11.05
C ALA A 336 -11.80 15.40 -12.27
N SER A 337 -11.07 14.79 -13.22
CA SER A 337 -11.67 14.18 -14.43
C SER A 337 -12.29 12.80 -14.17
N LEU A 338 -11.92 12.12 -13.09
CA LEU A 338 -12.53 10.84 -12.74
C LEU A 338 -13.99 11.09 -12.36
N LYS A 339 -14.91 10.41 -13.05
CA LYS A 339 -16.34 10.53 -12.76
C LYS A 339 -16.63 10.00 -11.37
N GLU A 340 -17.41 10.75 -10.59
CA GLU A 340 -18.09 10.22 -9.42
C GLU A 340 -19.02 9.13 -9.95
N SER A 341 -18.72 7.88 -9.62
CA SER A 341 -19.67 6.82 -9.87
C SER A 341 -20.66 6.86 -8.72
N ASP A 342 -21.93 7.13 -9.02
CA ASP A 342 -23.03 7.06 -8.04
C ASP A 342 -23.11 5.69 -7.32
N ASN A 343 -22.39 4.68 -7.83
CA ASN A 343 -22.32 3.32 -7.30
C ASN A 343 -20.88 2.89 -6.95
N GLY A 344 -19.92 3.82 -6.91
CA GLY A 344 -18.54 3.53 -6.52
C GLY A 344 -18.47 3.29 -5.02
N GLY A 345 -18.11 2.07 -4.61
CA GLY A 345 -18.03 1.70 -3.20
C GLY A 345 -17.22 2.69 -2.36
N GLY A 346 -17.59 2.88 -1.09
CA GLY A 346 -17.01 3.89 -0.20
C GLY A 346 -15.48 3.88 -0.12
N LYS A 347 -14.84 2.73 -0.38
CA LYS A 347 -13.37 2.59 -0.48
C LYS A 347 -12.75 3.46 -1.59
N MET A 348 -13.37 3.51 -2.76
CA MET A 348 -12.87 4.30 -3.90
C MET A 348 -12.97 5.80 -3.61
N GLN A 349 -14.08 6.21 -3.01
CA GLN A 349 -14.31 7.60 -2.59
C GLN A 349 -13.30 8.00 -1.50
N MET A 350 -13.06 7.13 -0.52
CA MET A 350 -12.03 7.30 0.51
C MET A 350 -10.64 7.46 -0.12
N ALA A 351 -10.22 6.56 -1.02
CA ALA A 351 -8.91 6.63 -1.66
C ALA A 351 -8.69 7.94 -2.43
N ARG A 352 -9.72 8.38 -3.19
CA ARG A 352 -9.71 9.68 -3.88
C ARG A 352 -9.59 10.83 -2.90
N ALA A 353 -10.38 10.82 -1.83
CA ALA A 353 -10.39 11.90 -0.85
C ALA A 353 -9.08 11.99 -0.05
N LEU A 354 -8.48 10.86 0.31
CA LEU A 354 -7.15 10.78 0.91
C LEU A 354 -6.07 11.34 -0.02
N LEU A 355 -6.19 11.13 -1.33
CA LEU A 355 -5.24 11.70 -2.28
C LEU A 355 -5.38 13.22 -2.42
N TRP A 356 -6.60 13.75 -2.35
CA TRP A 356 -6.83 15.20 -2.23
C TRP A 356 -6.21 15.79 -0.96
N LEU A 357 -6.31 15.08 0.18
CA LEU A 357 -5.62 15.49 1.42
C LEU A 357 -4.10 15.48 1.25
N HIS A 358 -3.54 14.48 0.56
CA HIS A 358 -2.11 14.43 0.26
C HIS A 358 -1.65 15.60 -0.60
N LEU A 359 -2.47 16.00 -1.58
CA LEU A 359 -2.27 17.20 -2.41
C LEU A 359 -2.45 18.51 -1.63
N GLY A 360 -3.03 18.46 -0.43
CA GLY A 360 -3.30 19.61 0.43
C GLY A 360 -4.58 20.36 0.08
N ASP A 361 -5.43 19.82 -0.79
CA ASP A 361 -6.74 20.38 -1.11
C ASP A 361 -7.82 19.75 -0.20
N VAL A 362 -7.91 20.30 1.01
CA VAL A 362 -8.86 19.85 2.03
C VAL A 362 -10.31 20.09 1.59
N ASP A 363 -10.57 21.14 0.80
CA ASP A 363 -11.90 21.45 0.30
C ASP A 363 -12.38 20.42 -0.73
N ALA A 364 -11.49 19.99 -1.64
CA ALA A 364 -11.79 18.91 -2.58
C ALA A 364 -11.98 17.57 -1.86
N ALA A 365 -11.17 17.28 -0.83
CA ALA A 365 -11.33 16.09 -0.01
C ALA A 365 -12.71 16.03 0.68
N ARG A 366 -13.16 17.14 1.30
CA ARG A 366 -14.50 17.23 1.91
C ARG A 366 -15.61 17.05 0.88
N LYS A 367 -15.42 17.55 -0.35
CA LYS A 367 -16.42 17.39 -1.42
C LYS A 367 -16.57 15.95 -1.90
N CYS A 368 -15.54 15.11 -1.74
CA CYS A 368 -15.59 13.72 -2.19
C CYS A 368 -16.52 12.84 -1.36
N VAL A 369 -16.93 13.28 -0.16
CA VAL A 369 -17.77 12.49 0.75
C VAL A 369 -18.99 13.28 1.22
N LYS A 370 -19.56 14.08 0.30
CA LYS A 370 -20.75 14.87 0.62
C LYS A 370 -21.93 13.97 1.00
N PRO A 371 -22.78 14.43 1.93
CA PRO A 371 -24.02 13.75 2.25
C PRO A 371 -24.91 13.67 1.01
N ALA A 372 -25.63 12.56 0.86
CA ALA A 372 -26.69 12.45 -0.15
C ALA A 372 -27.66 13.64 0.02
N GLU A 373 -27.98 14.34 -1.08
CA GLU A 373 -28.85 15.50 -1.04
C GLU A 373 -30.18 15.15 -0.34
N GLY A 374 -30.48 15.82 0.79
CA GLY A 374 -31.72 15.65 1.55
C GLY A 374 -31.60 14.95 2.91
N SER A 375 -30.40 14.54 3.37
CA SER A 375 -30.23 14.05 4.75
C SER A 375 -30.03 15.22 5.74
N GLU A 376 -31.10 15.70 6.36
CA GLU A 376 -30.98 16.58 7.53
C GLU A 376 -30.66 15.76 8.79
N GLY A 377 -29.41 15.79 9.24
CA GLY A 377 -28.94 15.11 10.45
C GLY A 377 -27.43 14.79 10.40
N PRO A 378 -26.81 14.38 11.54
CA PRO A 378 -25.45 13.84 11.51
C PRO A 378 -25.43 12.61 10.60
N SER A 379 -24.51 12.58 9.63
CA SER A 379 -24.50 11.50 8.66
C SER A 379 -24.22 10.17 9.34
N ASN A 380 -24.99 9.16 8.93
CA ASN A 380 -24.79 7.79 9.40
C ASN A 380 -23.71 7.07 8.56
N ASP A 381 -23.15 7.75 7.55
CA ASP A 381 -22.06 7.23 6.76
C ASP A 381 -20.73 7.37 7.52
N MET A 382 -20.16 6.21 7.85
CA MET A 382 -18.88 6.11 8.52
C MET A 382 -17.76 6.76 7.70
N THR A 383 -17.83 6.63 6.37
CA THR A 383 -16.83 7.19 5.43
C THR A 383 -16.74 8.71 5.55
N GLU A 384 -17.90 9.37 5.57
CA GLU A 384 -18.01 10.82 5.72
C GLU A 384 -17.45 11.30 7.06
N ARG A 385 -17.82 10.63 8.16
CA ARG A 385 -17.34 11.00 9.49
C ARG A 385 -15.82 10.84 9.63
N ILE A 386 -15.26 9.75 9.12
CA ILE A 386 -13.80 9.53 9.08
C ILE A 386 -13.13 10.64 8.28
N MET A 387 -13.66 10.97 7.09
CA MET A 387 -13.06 11.99 6.24
C MET A 387 -13.16 13.39 6.83
N ASN A 388 -14.27 13.74 7.50
CA ASN A 388 -14.39 15.02 8.20
C ASN A 388 -13.36 15.16 9.33
N ALA A 389 -13.13 14.10 10.10
CA ALA A 389 -12.12 14.10 11.16
C ALA A 389 -10.69 14.23 10.60
N LEU A 390 -10.38 13.52 9.50
CA LEU A 390 -9.09 13.67 8.80
C LEU A 390 -8.88 15.07 8.22
N CYS A 391 -9.92 15.67 7.64
CA CYS A 391 -9.85 17.04 7.13
C CYS A 391 -9.61 18.06 8.25
N ASP A 392 -10.21 17.88 9.43
CA ASP A 392 -9.95 18.74 10.58
C ASP A 392 -8.51 18.60 11.09
N MET A 393 -7.95 17.39 11.11
CA MET A 393 -6.53 17.19 11.39
C MET A 393 -5.65 17.91 10.37
N ALA A 394 -5.99 17.83 9.08
CA ALA A 394 -5.26 18.51 8.00
C ALA A 394 -5.30 20.04 8.13
N ASP A 395 -6.42 20.60 8.62
CA ASP A 395 -6.58 22.03 8.94
C ASP A 395 -5.85 22.45 10.22
N GLY A 396 -5.26 21.51 10.99
CA GLY A 396 -4.66 21.77 12.29
C GLY A 396 -5.66 21.95 13.43
N LYS A 397 -6.93 21.61 13.19
CA LYS A 397 -8.05 21.65 14.16
C LYS A 397 -8.08 20.36 14.98
N TYR A 398 -6.98 20.10 15.70
CA TYR A 398 -6.82 18.86 16.45
C TYR A 398 -7.85 18.66 17.58
N PRO A 399 -8.29 19.69 18.33
CA PRO A 399 -9.35 19.53 19.33
C PRO A 399 -10.70 19.10 18.72
N GLU A 400 -11.07 19.68 17.58
CA GLU A 400 -12.29 19.36 16.85
C GLU A 400 -12.22 17.93 16.30
N ALA A 401 -11.10 17.57 15.67
CA ALA A 401 -10.85 16.21 15.20
C ALA A 401 -10.89 15.19 16.36
N LEU A 402 -10.30 15.52 17.51
CA LEU A 402 -10.31 14.64 18.69
C LEU A 402 -11.74 14.31 19.14
N ASN A 403 -12.63 15.31 19.20
CA ASN A 403 -14.03 15.09 19.54
C ASN A 403 -14.71 14.17 18.50
N GLN A 404 -14.44 14.36 17.21
CA GLN A 404 -14.99 13.50 16.17
C GLN A 404 -14.50 12.05 16.30
N TRP A 405 -13.21 11.84 16.56
CA TRP A 405 -12.64 10.51 16.77
C TRP A 405 -13.19 9.83 18.02
N GLU A 406 -13.47 10.59 19.09
CA GLU A 406 -14.14 10.08 20.29
C GLU A 406 -15.55 9.57 19.98
N GLU A 407 -16.35 10.34 19.25
CA GLU A 407 -17.68 9.88 18.83
C GLU A 407 -17.62 8.70 17.86
N LEU A 408 -16.59 8.62 17.01
CA LEU A 408 -16.36 7.49 16.11
C LEU A 408 -15.98 6.22 16.87
N SER A 409 -15.14 6.33 17.89
CA SER A 409 -14.70 5.19 18.70
C SER A 409 -15.83 4.52 19.50
N LYS A 410 -16.95 5.22 19.71
CA LYS A 410 -18.14 4.64 20.36
C LYS A 410 -18.93 3.70 19.45
N VAL A 411 -18.79 3.85 18.14
CA VAL A 411 -19.58 3.11 17.14
C VAL A 411 -18.74 2.21 16.24
N SER A 412 -17.41 2.36 16.26
CA SER A 412 -16.47 1.56 15.47
C SER A 412 -15.31 1.08 16.32
N ASP A 413 -14.94 -0.19 16.14
CA ASP A 413 -13.77 -0.83 16.73
C ASP A 413 -12.57 -0.89 15.75
N ASP A 414 -12.58 -0.03 14.72
CA ASP A 414 -11.49 0.06 13.75
C ASP A 414 -10.22 0.64 14.41
N GLU A 415 -9.09 -0.07 14.26
CA GLU A 415 -7.78 0.35 14.77
C GLU A 415 -7.39 1.74 14.26
N MET A 416 -7.75 2.08 13.01
CA MET A 416 -7.45 3.37 12.40
C MET A 416 -8.06 4.55 13.20
N VAL A 417 -9.29 4.38 13.70
CA VAL A 417 -9.96 5.39 14.53
C VAL A 417 -9.18 5.62 15.83
N GLY A 418 -8.78 4.53 16.48
CA GLY A 418 -8.00 4.57 17.72
C GLY A 418 -6.61 5.19 17.52
N VAL A 419 -5.92 4.83 16.44
CA VAL A 419 -4.59 5.37 16.10
C VAL A 419 -4.66 6.86 15.81
N ASN A 420 -5.59 7.32 14.98
CA ASN A 420 -5.75 8.74 14.68
C ASN A 420 -6.16 9.56 15.91
N ARG A 421 -7.02 9.00 16.78
CA ARG A 421 -7.32 9.59 18.10
C ARG A 421 -6.06 9.74 18.96
N GLY A 422 -5.22 8.72 19.03
CA GLY A 422 -3.94 8.76 19.74
C GLY A 422 -3.00 9.84 19.22
N VAL A 423 -2.94 10.03 17.89
CA VAL A 423 -2.18 11.11 17.26
C VAL A 423 -2.75 12.48 17.61
N CYS A 424 -4.08 12.67 17.59
CA CYS A 424 -4.70 13.93 18.04
C CYS A 424 -4.37 14.24 19.50
N LEU A 425 -4.38 13.24 20.39
CA LEU A 425 -4.00 13.41 21.79
C LEU A 425 -2.55 13.92 21.93
N LEU A 426 -1.62 13.44 21.11
CA LEU A 426 -0.26 13.98 21.05
C LEU A 426 -0.27 15.48 20.68
N TYR A 427 -0.96 15.86 19.59
CA TYR A 427 -0.98 17.25 19.11
C TYR A 427 -1.67 18.22 20.08
N VAL A 428 -2.62 17.75 20.88
CA VAL A 428 -3.27 18.53 21.95
C VAL A 428 -2.44 18.55 23.24
N GLY A 429 -1.31 17.84 23.30
CA GLY A 429 -0.40 17.81 24.45
C GLY A 429 -0.78 16.81 25.55
N ARG A 430 -1.76 15.92 25.29
CA ARG A 430 -2.23 14.87 26.20
C ARG A 430 -1.47 13.56 25.97
N LEU A 431 -0.14 13.61 26.02
CA LEU A 431 0.71 12.49 25.59
C LEU A 431 0.48 11.21 26.40
N GLN A 432 0.33 11.29 27.72
CA GLN A 432 0.13 10.10 28.56
C GLN A 432 -1.15 9.35 28.19
N GLU A 433 -2.21 10.09 27.88
CA GLU A 433 -3.49 9.50 27.47
C GLU A 433 -3.39 8.88 26.07
N GLY A 434 -2.70 9.56 25.15
CA GLY A 434 -2.39 9.00 23.83
C GLY A 434 -1.61 7.69 23.94
N GLN A 435 -0.59 7.64 24.80
CA GLN A 435 0.19 6.42 25.04
C GLN A 435 -0.71 5.31 25.59
N ASN A 436 -1.47 5.56 26.66
CA ASN A 436 -2.35 4.55 27.26
C ASN A 436 -3.38 4.02 26.26
N LEU A 437 -3.92 4.90 25.40
CA LEU A 437 -4.85 4.51 24.34
C LEU A 437 -4.18 3.56 23.34
N LEU A 438 -3.01 3.92 22.81
CA LEU A 438 -2.30 3.07 21.84
C LEU A 438 -1.85 1.74 22.46
N GLU A 439 -1.43 1.73 23.73
CA GLU A 439 -1.15 0.49 24.47
C GLU A 439 -2.39 -0.39 24.59
N SER A 440 -3.55 0.20 24.91
CA SER A 440 -4.80 -0.55 25.03
C SER A 440 -5.26 -1.18 23.71
N LEU A 441 -4.94 -0.55 22.57
CA LEU A 441 -5.19 -1.14 21.24
C LEU A 441 -4.29 -2.36 21.01
N VAL A 442 -3.01 -2.30 21.42
CA VAL A 442 -2.13 -3.47 21.34
C VAL A 442 -2.61 -4.59 22.25
N ASP A 443 -3.08 -4.24 23.45
CA ASP A 443 -3.65 -5.20 24.40
C ASP A 443 -4.95 -5.85 23.90
N SER A 444 -5.70 -5.17 23.01
CA SER A 444 -6.85 -5.76 22.31
C SER A 444 -6.49 -6.60 21.08
N GLY A 445 -5.19 -6.81 20.82
CA GLY A 445 -4.67 -7.65 19.75
C GLY A 445 -4.42 -6.92 18.42
N ARG A 446 -4.52 -5.58 18.41
CA ARG A 446 -4.25 -4.76 17.22
C ARG A 446 -2.74 -4.51 17.07
N THR A 447 -2.20 -4.66 15.85
CA THR A 447 -0.74 -4.74 15.64
C THR A 447 -0.28 -4.17 14.29
N SER A 448 -1.00 -3.21 13.71
CA SER A 448 -0.54 -2.61 12.46
C SER A 448 0.80 -1.91 12.61
N HIS A 449 1.52 -1.78 11.50
CA HIS A 449 2.74 -1.01 11.40
C HIS A 449 2.56 0.41 11.99
N THR A 450 1.49 1.09 11.60
CA THR A 450 1.20 2.47 12.03
C THR A 450 0.95 2.55 13.53
N LEU A 451 0.21 1.61 14.12
CA LEU A 451 0.00 1.56 15.57
C LEU A 451 1.32 1.37 16.32
N LEU A 452 2.11 0.36 15.95
CA LEU A 452 3.37 0.04 16.64
C LEU A 452 4.40 1.17 16.48
N PHE A 453 4.52 1.74 15.28
CA PHE A 453 5.42 2.86 15.02
C PHE A 453 5.00 4.11 15.81
N ASN A 454 3.71 4.43 15.88
CA ASN A 454 3.23 5.58 16.65
C ASN A 454 3.41 5.36 18.16
N LEU A 455 3.11 4.17 18.68
CA LEU A 455 3.32 3.84 20.09
C LEU A 455 4.80 3.90 20.47
N THR A 456 5.69 3.37 19.63
CA THR A 456 7.14 3.46 19.89
C THR A 456 7.66 4.90 19.77
N THR A 457 7.05 5.74 18.92
CA THR A 457 7.28 7.19 18.92
C THR A 457 6.86 7.82 20.24
N MET A 458 5.68 7.45 20.78
CA MET A 458 5.24 7.93 22.10
C MET A 458 6.22 7.54 23.21
N TYR A 459 6.77 6.32 23.18
CA TYR A 459 7.80 5.92 24.14
C TYR A 459 9.06 6.78 24.06
N GLU A 460 9.52 7.12 22.86
CA GLU A 460 10.67 8.00 22.66
C GLU A 460 10.42 9.42 23.19
N LEU A 461 9.19 9.92 23.12
CA LEU A 461 8.81 11.26 23.57
C LEU A 461 8.53 11.34 25.07
N CYS A 462 7.96 10.29 25.65
CA CYS A 462 7.47 10.30 27.03
C CYS A 462 8.50 9.79 28.06
N THR A 463 9.53 9.04 27.67
CA THR A 463 10.41 8.37 28.64
C THR A 463 11.82 8.06 28.13
N GLU A 464 12.79 8.16 29.04
CA GLU A 464 14.18 7.73 28.79
C GLU A 464 14.33 6.20 28.73
N ARG A 465 13.34 5.45 29.24
CA ARG A 465 13.30 3.98 29.21
C ARG A 465 12.70 3.41 27.92
N SER A 466 12.61 4.22 26.86
CA SER A 466 11.97 3.87 25.59
C SER A 466 12.51 2.57 24.98
N ARG A 467 13.83 2.34 25.04
CA ARG A 467 14.45 1.10 24.54
C ARG A 467 13.90 -0.15 25.22
N THR A 468 13.74 -0.13 26.54
CA THR A 468 13.20 -1.26 27.30
C THR A 468 11.74 -1.51 26.94
N LEU A 469 10.94 -0.45 26.83
CA LEU A 469 9.53 -0.56 26.46
C LEU A 469 9.33 -1.10 25.04
N LYS A 470 10.17 -0.68 24.08
CA LYS A 470 10.15 -1.23 22.71
C LYS A 470 10.41 -2.73 22.69
N VAL A 471 11.40 -3.20 23.45
CA VAL A 471 11.71 -4.64 23.54
C VAL A 471 10.55 -5.41 24.19
N GLN A 472 9.99 -4.89 25.28
CA GLN A 472 8.81 -5.49 25.92
C GLN A 472 7.58 -5.51 25.00
N LEU A 473 7.40 -4.46 24.20
CA LEU A 473 6.33 -4.39 23.20
C LEU A 473 6.53 -5.47 22.13
N THR A 474 7.76 -5.68 21.64
CA THR A 474 8.06 -6.77 20.70
C THR A 474 7.72 -8.14 21.30
N GLU A 475 8.10 -8.40 22.55
CA GLU A 475 7.78 -9.65 23.25
C GLU A 475 6.26 -9.85 23.39
N LYS A 476 5.54 -8.79 23.79
CA LYS A 476 4.09 -8.80 23.92
C LYS A 476 3.41 -9.10 22.58
N VAL A 477 3.78 -8.40 21.52
CA VAL A 477 3.18 -8.58 20.19
C VAL A 477 3.48 -9.97 19.62
N ALA A 478 4.70 -10.48 19.79
CA ALA A 478 5.05 -11.85 19.36
C ALA A 478 4.28 -12.94 20.13
N ALA A 479 3.80 -12.63 21.33
CA ALA A 479 2.99 -13.52 22.15
C ALA A 479 1.50 -13.52 21.76
N LEU A 480 1.02 -12.61 20.91
CA LEU A 480 -0.35 -12.60 20.40
C LEU A 480 -0.61 -13.77 19.43
N GLU A 481 -1.87 -14.14 19.24
CA GLU A 481 -2.24 -15.17 18.29
C GLU A 481 -2.07 -14.70 16.84
N PRO A 482 -1.63 -15.59 15.92
CA PRO A 482 -1.58 -15.26 14.51
C PRO A 482 -2.96 -14.91 13.95
N THR A 483 -3.00 -13.90 13.08
CA THR A 483 -4.21 -13.48 12.38
C THR A 483 -3.91 -13.34 10.89
N SER A 484 -4.94 -13.33 10.05
CA SER A 484 -4.82 -13.12 8.61
C SER A 484 -4.19 -11.77 8.22
N PHE A 485 -4.07 -10.82 9.15
CA PHE A 485 -3.51 -9.48 8.93
C PHE A 485 -1.98 -9.40 9.13
N GLY A 486 -1.32 -10.54 9.26
CA GLY A 486 0.13 -10.61 9.41
C GLY A 486 0.55 -10.69 10.87
N TRP A 487 1.10 -11.85 11.25
CA TRP A 487 1.60 -12.10 12.60
C TRP A 487 3.02 -11.59 12.79
N GLU A 488 3.94 -11.95 11.89
CA GLU A 488 5.36 -11.57 12.01
C GLU A 488 5.54 -10.07 11.75
N LYS A 489 6.25 -9.38 12.65
CA LYS A 489 6.63 -7.97 12.52
C LYS A 489 8.13 -7.83 12.36
N THR A 490 8.58 -6.70 11.84
CA THR A 490 9.99 -6.38 11.57
C THR A 490 10.55 -5.42 12.62
N ASN A 491 11.88 -5.24 12.64
CA ASN A 491 12.53 -4.24 13.50
C ASN A 491 12.03 -2.81 13.21
N VAL A 492 11.60 -2.52 11.98
CA VAL A 492 11.10 -1.19 11.57
C VAL A 492 9.81 -0.85 12.31
N ASP A 493 8.93 -1.82 12.55
CA ASP A 493 7.66 -1.63 13.27
C ASP A 493 7.87 -1.14 14.72
N PHE A 494 9.03 -1.47 15.31
CA PHE A 494 9.36 -1.11 16.70
C PHE A 494 10.45 -0.03 16.81
N LYS A 495 10.92 0.51 15.68
CA LYS A 495 12.10 1.41 15.62
C LYS A 495 13.32 0.85 16.38
N LEU A 496 13.67 -0.41 16.10
CA LEU A 496 14.80 -1.15 16.71
C LEU A 496 16.04 -1.21 15.83
#